data_AF-A0A7C4M3U8-F1
#
_entry.id   AF-A0A7C4M3U8-F1
#
_cell.length_a   1.000
_cell.length_b   1.000
_cell.length_c   1.000
_cell.angle_alpha   90.00
_cell.angle_beta   90.00
_cell.angle_gamma   90.00
#
_symmetry.space_group_name_H-M   'P 1'
#
loop_
_entity.id
_entity.type
_entity.pdbx_description
1 polymer ?
#
loop_
_entity_poly.entity_id
_entity_poly.type
_entity_poly.pdbx_seq_one_letter_code
_entity_poly.pdbx_strand_id
1 'polypeptide(L)'
;VLKPSDRVYIGKDHRTEILYIIGRISYEELTVNAKMELENTIEKIILNRENYFVNFFNSARPVTPRMHSLELIPGIGKKYMWKIIDEREKKPFESFQDLQRRVNIPSPAKLIAKRVLEELSTDCKYRLFTKPP
;
A
#
# COMPACT_ATOMS: atom_id res chain seq x y z
N VAL A 1 2.09 28.21 -1.36
CA VAL A 1 1.16 27.47 -2.25
C VAL A 1 1.47 26.00 -2.11
N LEU A 2 0.46 25.16 -1.86
CA LEU A 2 0.63 23.71 -1.73
C LEU A 2 0.95 23.07 -3.09
N LYS A 3 1.82 22.07 -3.09
CA LYS A 3 2.22 21.29 -4.25
C LYS A 3 1.74 19.84 -4.12
N PRO A 4 1.61 19.08 -5.23
CA PRO A 4 1.34 17.65 -5.18
C PRO A 4 2.36 16.90 -4.29
N SER A 5 1.87 15.90 -3.56
CA SER A 5 2.63 15.14 -2.55
C SER A 5 3.08 15.90 -1.29
N ASP A 6 2.71 17.17 -1.09
CA ASP A 6 3.01 17.87 0.16
C ASP A 6 2.30 17.20 1.35
N ARG A 7 3.03 17.02 2.46
CA ARG A 7 2.48 16.48 3.70
C ARG A 7 1.85 17.59 4.53
N VAL A 8 0.54 17.55 4.68
CA VAL A 8 -0.23 18.51 5.48
C VAL A 8 -0.81 17.89 6.75
N TYR A 9 -0.97 18.69 7.80
CA TYR A 9 -1.61 18.26 9.05
C TYR A 9 -3.13 18.43 8.98
N ILE A 10 -3.87 17.34 9.23
CA ILE A 10 -5.36 17.33 9.24
C ILE A 10 -5.95 16.94 10.59
N GLY A 11 -5.16 16.96 11.67
CA GLY A 11 -5.60 16.58 13.02
C GLY A 11 -6.51 17.63 13.68
N LYS A 12 -6.83 17.43 14.97
CA LYS A 12 -7.76 18.33 15.70
C LYS A 12 -7.10 19.62 16.18
N ASP A 13 -5.77 19.64 16.27
CA ASP A 13 -5.01 20.82 16.71
C ASP A 13 -4.92 21.89 15.62
N HIS A 14 -4.19 22.96 15.91
CA HIS A 14 -3.99 24.06 14.97
C HIS A 14 -3.44 23.54 13.63
N ARG A 15 -4.20 23.81 12.55
CA ARG A 15 -3.82 23.55 11.17
C ARG A 15 -3.31 24.84 10.55
N THR A 16 -2.16 24.82 9.89
CA THR A 16 -1.57 26.01 9.28
C THR A 16 -2.04 26.16 7.83
N GLU A 17 -2.18 25.04 7.12
CA GLU A 17 -2.45 25.00 5.68
C GLU A 17 -3.90 24.69 5.33
N ILE A 18 -4.67 24.07 6.25
CA ILE A 18 -6.01 23.54 5.99
C ILE A 18 -7.05 24.23 6.89
N LEU A 19 -8.00 24.94 6.27
CA LEU A 19 -9.07 25.65 6.97
C LEU A 19 -10.19 24.70 7.46
N TYR A 20 -10.78 23.91 6.56
CA TYR A 20 -11.88 22.99 6.87
C TYR A 20 -11.80 21.70 6.02
N ILE A 21 -12.34 20.61 6.56
CA ILE A 21 -12.44 19.31 5.86
C ILE A 21 -13.89 19.15 5.44
N ILE A 22 -14.14 19.11 4.13
CA ILE A 22 -15.50 19.00 3.57
C ILE A 22 -16.07 17.59 3.78
N GLY A 23 -15.27 16.56 3.53
CA GLY A 23 -15.70 15.16 3.60
C GLY A 23 -14.68 14.20 3.00
N ARG A 24 -15.06 12.92 2.93
CA ARG A 24 -14.35 11.92 2.14
C ARG A 24 -14.88 11.94 0.70
N ILE A 25 -14.02 11.61 -0.25
CA ILE A 25 -14.36 11.48 -1.67
C ILE A 25 -13.95 10.09 -2.16
N SER A 26 -14.66 9.58 -3.16
CA SER A 26 -14.34 8.35 -3.87
C SER A 26 -13.25 8.59 -4.92
N TYR A 27 -12.72 7.52 -5.50
CA TYR A 27 -11.72 7.61 -6.56
C TYR A 27 -12.29 8.32 -7.80
N GLU A 28 -13.57 8.14 -8.11
CA GLU A 28 -14.25 8.70 -9.27
C GLU A 28 -14.29 10.23 -9.21
N GLU A 29 -14.49 10.79 -8.02
CA GLU A 29 -14.57 12.23 -7.73
C GLU A 29 -13.22 12.94 -7.81
N LEU A 30 -12.10 12.21 -7.88
CA LEU A 30 -10.77 12.80 -8.07
C LEU A 30 -10.63 13.46 -9.45
N THR A 31 -9.98 14.62 -9.48
CA THR A 31 -9.59 15.28 -10.73
C THR A 31 -8.60 14.42 -11.51
N VAL A 32 -8.49 14.65 -12.82
CA VAL A 32 -7.54 13.91 -13.69
C VAL A 32 -6.11 14.04 -13.16
N ASN A 33 -5.70 15.25 -12.75
CA ASN A 33 -4.38 15.49 -12.17
C ASN A 33 -4.19 14.75 -10.84
N ALA A 34 -5.21 14.73 -9.97
CA ALA A 34 -5.13 14.00 -8.72
C ALA A 34 -4.98 12.48 -8.95
N LYS A 35 -5.68 11.92 -9.94
CA LYS A 35 -5.54 10.51 -10.32
C LYS A 35 -4.13 10.17 -10.82
N MET A 36 -3.54 11.03 -11.67
CA MET A 36 -2.17 10.84 -12.17
C MET A 36 -1.11 10.88 -11.06
N GLU A 37 -1.28 11.75 -10.07
CA GLU A 37 -0.34 11.89 -8.95
C GLU A 37 -0.54 10.88 -7.82
N LEU A 38 -1.68 10.17 -7.82
CA LEU A 38 -2.09 9.33 -6.70
C LEU A 38 -1.14 8.14 -6.49
N GLU A 39 -0.78 7.41 -7.55
CA GLU A 39 0.10 6.23 -7.45
C GLU A 39 1.48 6.63 -6.88
N ASN A 40 2.09 7.69 -7.43
CA ASN A 40 3.37 8.21 -6.96
C ASN A 40 3.31 8.70 -5.50
N THR A 41 2.22 9.36 -5.12
CA THR A 41 2.03 9.85 -3.75
C THR A 41 1.84 8.68 -2.76
N ILE A 42 1.08 7.65 -3.15
CA ILE A 42 0.94 6.42 -2.36
C ILE A 42 2.29 5.72 -2.19
N GLU A 43 3.09 5.60 -3.26
CA GLU A 43 4.42 5.00 -3.18
C GLU A 43 5.32 5.75 -2.17
N LYS A 44 5.32 7.08 -2.19
CA LYS A 44 6.05 7.90 -1.20
C LYS A 44 5.56 7.64 0.23
N ILE A 45 4.24 7.52 0.43
CA ILE A 45 3.67 7.20 1.76
C ILE A 45 4.12 5.82 2.23
N ILE A 46 4.17 4.84 1.32
CA ILE A 46 4.59 3.47 1.62
C ILE A 46 6.07 3.43 2.01
N LEU A 47 6.94 4.10 1.25
CA LEU A 47 8.37 4.21 1.55
C LEU A 47 8.60 4.87 2.91
N ASN A 48 7.88 5.94 3.23
CA ASN A 48 7.97 6.61 4.54
C ASN A 48 7.46 5.74 5.71
N ARG A 49 6.72 4.66 5.41
CA ARG A 49 6.15 3.73 6.40
C ARG A 49 6.62 2.31 6.17
N GLU A 50 7.84 2.15 5.64
CA GLU A 50 8.40 0.86 5.23
C GLU A 50 8.18 -0.26 6.25
N ASN A 51 8.49 -0.01 7.53
CA ASN A 51 8.33 -0.98 8.62
C ASN A 51 6.93 -1.59 8.71
N TYR A 52 5.87 -0.78 8.49
CA TYR A 52 4.49 -1.26 8.53
C TYR A 52 4.23 -2.29 7.41
N PHE A 53 4.72 -1.99 6.21
CA PHE A 53 4.50 -2.82 5.03
C PHE A 53 5.43 -4.03 4.98
N VAL A 54 6.66 -3.91 5.47
CA VAL A 54 7.55 -5.06 5.70
C VAL A 54 6.90 -6.02 6.70
N ASN A 55 6.34 -5.50 7.79
CA ASN A 55 5.62 -6.33 8.75
C ASN A 55 4.43 -7.05 8.12
N PHE A 56 3.71 -6.43 7.18
CA PHE A 56 2.65 -7.13 6.42
C PHE A 56 3.18 -8.40 5.74
N PHE A 57 4.35 -8.36 5.07
CA PHE A 57 4.92 -9.56 4.44
C PHE A 57 5.29 -10.64 5.47
N ASN A 58 5.83 -10.21 6.62
CA ASN A 58 6.17 -11.12 7.73
C ASN A 58 4.93 -11.76 8.37
N SER A 59 3.83 -11.02 8.51
CA SER A 59 2.63 -11.47 9.22
C SER A 59 1.47 -11.92 8.33
N ALA A 60 1.60 -11.84 7.00
CA ALA A 60 0.54 -12.19 6.05
C ALA A 60 0.05 -13.63 6.24
N ARG A 61 -1.28 -13.83 6.20
CA ARG A 61 -1.93 -15.13 6.42
C ARG A 61 -2.81 -15.54 5.23
N PRO A 62 -3.21 -16.82 5.15
CA PRO A 62 -4.27 -17.26 4.26
C PRO A 62 -5.57 -16.49 4.50
N VAL A 63 -6.23 -16.05 3.43
CA VAL A 63 -7.57 -15.43 3.49
C VAL A 63 -8.64 -16.51 3.43
N THR A 64 -8.40 -17.54 2.60
CA THR A 64 -9.23 -18.74 2.52
C THR A 64 -8.32 -19.97 2.39
N PRO A 65 -8.82 -21.21 2.53
CA PRO A 65 -8.00 -22.41 2.33
C PRO A 65 -7.34 -22.51 0.95
N ARG A 66 -7.84 -21.76 -0.05
CA ARG A 66 -7.34 -21.78 -1.43
C ARG A 66 -6.59 -20.51 -1.84
N MET A 67 -6.52 -19.49 -0.99
CA MET A 67 -6.00 -18.16 -1.36
C MET A 67 -5.26 -17.48 -0.21
N HIS A 68 -4.05 -17.00 -0.47
CA HIS A 68 -3.23 -16.26 0.48
C HIS A 68 -3.36 -14.74 0.31
N SER A 69 -3.26 -13.97 1.41
CA SER A 69 -3.34 -12.50 1.36
C SER A 69 -2.24 -11.85 0.51
N LEU A 70 -1.05 -12.46 0.46
CA LEU A 70 0.04 -12.03 -0.42
C LEU A 70 -0.36 -12.04 -1.91
N GLU A 71 -1.21 -12.97 -2.32
CA GLU A 71 -1.65 -13.10 -3.72
C GLU A 71 -2.61 -11.98 -4.14
N LEU A 72 -3.15 -11.22 -3.18
CA LEU A 72 -3.95 -10.04 -3.47
C LEU A 72 -3.10 -8.87 -3.98
N ILE A 73 -1.78 -8.88 -3.73
CA ILE A 73 -0.89 -7.84 -4.25
C ILE A 73 -0.66 -8.09 -5.75
N PRO A 74 -0.97 -7.12 -6.63
CA PRO A 74 -0.76 -7.25 -8.07
C PRO A 74 0.69 -7.60 -8.38
N GLY A 75 0.90 -8.64 -9.17
CA GLY A 75 2.23 -9.15 -9.53
C GLY A 75 2.80 -10.20 -8.57
N ILE A 76 2.16 -10.48 -7.44
CA ILE A 76 2.53 -11.60 -6.54
C ILE A 76 1.62 -12.80 -6.84
N GLY A 77 2.08 -13.71 -7.70
CA GLY A 77 1.45 -15.01 -7.90
C GLY A 77 1.97 -16.09 -6.93
N LYS A 78 1.49 -17.33 -7.08
CA LYS A 78 1.88 -18.47 -6.23
C LYS A 78 3.39 -18.66 -6.06
N LYS A 79 4.17 -18.48 -7.13
CA LYS A 79 5.64 -18.60 -7.10
C LYS A 79 6.27 -17.61 -6.12
N TYR A 80 5.86 -16.34 -6.19
CA TYR A 80 6.36 -15.33 -5.27
C TYR A 80 5.80 -15.52 -3.86
N MET A 81 4.52 -15.87 -3.73
CA MET A 81 3.88 -16.12 -2.44
C MET A 81 4.62 -17.21 -1.65
N TRP A 82 4.89 -18.37 -2.24
CA TRP A 82 5.66 -19.43 -1.58
C TRP A 82 7.06 -18.98 -1.22
N LYS A 83 7.76 -18.31 -2.14
CA LYS A 83 9.11 -17.81 -1.88
C LYS A 83 9.15 -16.79 -0.72
N ILE A 84 8.14 -15.95 -0.57
CA ILE A 84 8.01 -15.01 0.56
C ILE A 84 7.82 -15.77 1.86
N ILE A 85 6.97 -16.81 1.86
CA ILE A 85 6.70 -17.65 3.04
C ILE A 85 7.95 -18.42 3.46
N ASP A 86 8.62 -19.08 2.52
CA ASP A 86 9.84 -19.86 2.80
C ASP A 86 10.95 -18.97 3.34
N GLU A 87 11.11 -17.76 2.80
CA GLU A 87 12.12 -16.82 3.26
C GLU A 87 11.79 -16.26 4.65
N ARG A 88 10.56 -15.79 4.90
CA ARG A 88 10.23 -15.23 6.22
C ARG A 88 10.32 -16.27 7.35
N GLU A 89 10.11 -17.55 7.07
CA GLU A 89 10.27 -18.64 8.03
C GLU A 89 11.73 -18.83 8.46
N LYS A 90 12.69 -18.62 7.54
CA LYS A 90 14.12 -18.63 7.86
C LYS A 90 14.50 -17.42 8.72
N LYS A 91 14.04 -16.24 8.30
CA LYS A 91 14.28 -14.96 8.99
C LYS A 91 13.25 -13.93 8.53
N PRO A 92 12.57 -13.22 9.45
CA PRO A 92 11.70 -12.10 9.10
C PRO A 92 12.44 -11.05 8.25
N PHE A 93 11.74 -10.45 7.30
CA PHE A 93 12.26 -9.34 6.50
C PHE A 93 12.44 -8.10 7.38
N GLU A 94 13.55 -7.40 7.19
CA GLU A 94 13.88 -6.16 7.92
C GLU A 94 13.62 -4.89 7.09
N SER A 95 13.61 -5.02 5.76
CA SER A 95 13.44 -3.89 4.82
C SER A 95 12.87 -4.36 3.49
N PHE A 96 12.38 -3.41 2.68
CA PHE A 96 12.06 -3.64 1.27
C PHE A 96 13.27 -4.09 0.47
N GLN A 97 14.46 -3.59 0.79
CA GLN A 97 15.70 -4.02 0.14
C GLN A 97 16.04 -5.48 0.48
N ASP A 98 15.80 -5.92 1.72
CA ASP A 98 15.95 -7.32 2.12
C ASP A 98 14.96 -8.22 1.38
N LEU A 99 13.69 -7.82 1.33
CA LEU A 99 12.63 -8.52 0.60
C LEU A 99 12.96 -8.64 -0.90
N GLN A 100 13.40 -7.56 -1.54
CA GLN A 100 13.85 -7.56 -2.94
C GLN A 100 14.99 -8.55 -3.16
N ARG A 101 16.05 -8.49 -2.35
CA ARG A 101 17.24 -9.35 -2.52
C ARG A 101 16.91 -10.83 -2.36
N ARG A 102 16.13 -11.19 -1.34
CA ARG A 102 15.85 -12.59 -1.00
C ARG A 102 14.80 -13.20 -1.92
N VAL A 103 13.73 -12.47 -2.20
CA VAL A 103 12.61 -12.98 -2.99
C VAL A 103 12.77 -12.66 -4.48
N ASN A 104 13.67 -11.76 -4.86
CA ASN A 104 13.85 -11.26 -6.22
C ASN A 104 12.56 -10.64 -6.77
N ILE A 105 11.82 -9.90 -5.92
CA ILE A 105 10.67 -9.11 -6.36
C ILE A 105 11.15 -7.74 -6.82
N PRO A 106 10.57 -7.14 -7.87
CA PRO A 106 11.11 -5.92 -8.48
C PRO A 106 11.03 -4.71 -7.55
N SER A 107 9.83 -4.24 -7.19
CA SER A 107 9.66 -3.11 -6.25
C SER A 107 8.50 -3.37 -5.31
N PRO A 108 8.75 -3.78 -4.04
CA PRO A 108 7.70 -4.03 -3.06
C PRO A 108 6.78 -2.81 -2.88
N ALA A 109 7.37 -1.61 -2.81
CA ALA A 109 6.62 -0.37 -2.63
C ALA A 109 5.65 -0.11 -3.79
N LYS A 110 6.08 -0.32 -5.05
CA LYS A 110 5.20 -0.17 -6.22
C LYS A 110 4.10 -1.22 -6.27
N LEU A 111 4.41 -2.48 -5.92
CA LEU A 111 3.40 -3.54 -5.90
C LEU A 111 2.31 -3.24 -4.87
N ILE A 112 2.71 -2.77 -3.68
CA ILE A 112 1.76 -2.30 -2.65
C ILE A 112 1.00 -1.07 -3.13
N ALA A 113 1.65 -0.09 -3.76
CA ALA A 113 0.99 1.11 -4.25
C ALA A 113 -0.13 0.79 -5.26
N LYS A 114 0.14 -0.14 -6.18
CA LYS A 114 -0.86 -0.67 -7.10
C LYS A 114 -2.02 -1.35 -6.37
N ARG A 115 -1.74 -2.14 -5.33
CA ARG A 115 -2.80 -2.75 -4.53
C ARG A 115 -3.68 -1.69 -3.85
N VAL A 116 -3.07 -0.69 -3.22
CA VAL A 116 -3.81 0.40 -2.58
C VAL A 116 -4.69 1.13 -3.60
N LEU A 117 -4.14 1.41 -4.79
CA LEU A 117 -4.87 2.06 -5.87
C LEU A 117 -6.09 1.21 -6.32
N GLU A 118 -5.91 -0.10 -6.54
CA GLU A 118 -7.00 -1.02 -6.88
C GLU A 118 -8.10 -1.05 -5.82
N GLU A 119 -7.73 -1.03 -4.53
CA GLU A 119 -8.70 -1.01 -3.44
C GLU A 119 -9.47 0.32 -3.36
N LEU A 120 -8.85 1.43 -3.77
CA LEU A 120 -9.51 2.75 -3.82
C LEU A 120 -10.43 2.90 -5.04
N SER A 121 -10.05 2.33 -6.19
CA SER A 121 -10.76 2.51 -7.47
C SER A 121 -11.84 1.46 -7.74
N THR A 122 -11.79 0.31 -7.07
CA THR A 122 -12.63 -0.84 -7.41
C THR A 122 -13.29 -1.39 -6.16
N ASP A 123 -14.48 -1.97 -6.31
CA ASP A 123 -15.11 -2.72 -5.23
C ASP A 123 -14.38 -4.04 -4.99
N CYS A 124 -13.38 -3.99 -4.10
CA CYS A 124 -12.58 -5.12 -3.70
C CYS A 124 -13.23 -5.85 -2.52
N LYS A 125 -13.64 -7.12 -2.73
CA LYS A 125 -14.15 -7.99 -1.67
C LYS A 125 -13.20 -8.11 -0.46
N TYR A 126 -11.90 -8.10 -0.71
CA TYR A 126 -10.86 -8.14 0.33
C TYR A 126 -10.05 -6.86 0.27
N ARG A 127 -9.94 -6.15 1.40
CA ARG A 127 -9.13 -4.93 1.54
C ARG A 127 -8.00 -5.20 2.52
N LEU A 128 -6.78 -4.88 2.12
CA LEU A 128 -5.57 -5.05 2.92
C LEU A 128 -5.15 -3.74 3.58
N PHE A 129 -5.28 -2.62 2.86
CA PHE A 129 -4.64 -1.36 3.24
C PHE A 129 -5.63 -0.20 3.38
N THR A 130 -6.80 -0.30 2.76
CA THR A 130 -7.81 0.76 2.75
C THR A 130 -9.04 0.39 3.57
N LYS A 131 -9.80 1.42 4.01
CA LYS A 131 -11.13 1.24 4.56
C LYS A 131 -12.16 1.15 3.42
N PRO A 132 -13.32 0.50 3.63
CA PRO A 132 -14.44 0.63 2.70
C PRO A 132 -14.80 2.11 2.49
N PRO A 133 -15.22 2.49 1.26
CA PRO A 133 -15.67 3.84 0.95
C PRO A 133 -16.84 4.27 1.86
#